data_AF-A0A353NLZ0-F1
#
_entry.id   AF-A0A353NLZ0-F1
#
_cell.length_a   1.000
_cell.length_b   1.000
_cell.length_c   1.000
_cell.angle_alpha   90.00
_cell.angle_beta   90.00
_cell.angle_gamma   90.00
#
_symmetry.space_group_name_H-M   'P 1'
#
loop_
_entity.id
_entity.type
_entity.pdbx_description
1 polymer ?
#
loop_
_entity_poly.entity_id
_entity_poly.type
_entity_poly.pdbx_seq_one_letter_code
_entity_poly.pdbx_strand_id
1 'polypeptide(L)'
;MIMKTINWRDEFSVGVDEMDRQHKKLLTMINRLIEEQHTLTDQKTIAELLDGMIDYAQEHFRAEEFLMAEYDYDRKTWQEMRHKEFIDKTLSFMTAADIGPNILSVALLDFLSSWLVNHILTEDMQYKEFFRSKGLS
;
A
#
# COMPACT_ATOMS: atom_id res chain seq x y z
N MET A 1 -14.63 -4.83 17.10
CA MET A 1 -13.33 -4.30 17.55
C MET A 1 -13.02 -3.12 16.66
N ILE A 2 -12.65 -1.97 17.21
CA ILE A 2 -12.31 -0.78 16.40
C ILE A 2 -10.89 -0.97 15.88
N MET A 3 -10.71 -1.01 14.56
CA MET A 3 -9.38 -0.95 13.96
C MET A 3 -8.72 0.39 14.26
N LYS A 4 -7.42 0.36 14.56
CA LYS A 4 -6.65 1.58 14.85
C LYS A 4 -5.92 2.05 13.61
N THR A 5 -5.84 3.37 13.45
CA THR A 5 -5.02 3.99 12.42
C THR A 5 -3.54 3.70 12.65
N ILE A 6 -2.78 3.72 11.56
CA ILE A 6 -1.35 3.49 11.55
C ILE A 6 -0.64 4.83 11.40
N ASN A 7 0.06 5.24 12.45
CA ASN A 7 0.94 6.41 12.37
C ASN A 7 2.25 6.02 11.70
N TRP A 8 2.78 6.92 10.87
CA TRP A 8 4.15 6.81 10.36
C TRP A 8 5.14 6.70 11.51
N ARG A 9 6.15 5.86 11.33
CA ARG A 9 7.27 5.68 12.26
C ARG A 9 8.57 5.69 11.46
N ASP A 10 9.65 6.15 12.04
CA ASP A 10 10.95 6.24 11.36
C ASP A 10 11.46 4.86 10.89
N GLU A 11 11.01 3.78 11.52
CA GLU A 11 11.29 2.40 11.09
C GLU A 11 10.68 2.03 9.73
N PHE A 12 9.69 2.78 9.24
CA PHE A 12 9.13 2.61 7.90
C PHE A 12 9.95 3.29 6.82
N SER A 13 10.89 4.17 7.19
CA SER A 13 11.69 4.90 6.22
C SER A 13 12.64 3.95 5.49
N VAL A 14 12.56 3.96 4.16
CA VAL A 14 13.47 3.22 3.29
C VAL A 14 14.68 4.05 2.87
N GLY A 15 14.78 5.28 3.38
CA GLY A 15 15.91 6.19 3.09
C GLY A 15 15.92 6.73 1.67
N VAL A 16 14.76 6.74 1.00
CA VAL A 16 14.52 7.41 -0.27
C VAL A 16 13.32 8.33 -0.08
N ASP A 17 13.54 9.64 -0.03
CA ASP A 17 12.58 10.67 0.38
C ASP A 17 11.26 10.59 -0.39
N GLU A 18 11.36 10.32 -1.69
CA GLU A 18 10.19 10.18 -2.56
C GLU A 18 9.39 8.91 -2.23
N MET A 19 10.04 7.79 -1.91
CA MET A 19 9.35 6.54 -1.53
C MET A 19 8.70 6.71 -0.16
N ASP A 20 9.38 7.31 0.81
CA ASP A 20 8.83 7.61 2.13
C ASP A 20 7.59 8.52 2.03
N ARG A 21 7.62 9.52 1.13
CA ARG A 21 6.47 10.39 0.84
C ARG A 21 5.29 9.60 0.30
N GLN A 22 5.55 8.67 -0.62
CA GLN A 22 4.53 7.81 -1.23
C GLN A 22 3.95 6.83 -0.20
N HIS A 23 4.76 6.18 0.61
CA HIS A 23 4.31 5.29 1.69
C HIS A 23 3.43 6.04 2.71
N LYS A 24 3.82 7.25 3.13
CA LYS A 24 3.01 8.11 4.02
C LYS A 24 1.65 8.43 3.42
N LYS A 25 1.59 8.68 2.11
CA LYS A 25 0.34 8.97 1.40
C LYS A 25 -0.55 7.72 1.32
N LEU A 26 0.01 6.55 1.02
CA LEU A 26 -0.72 5.27 1.06
C LEU A 26 -1.29 5.00 2.47
N LEU A 27 -0.49 5.18 3.52
CA LEU A 27 -0.96 5.06 4.92
C LEU A 27 -2.08 6.05 5.22
N THR A 28 -1.99 7.28 4.73
CA THR A 28 -3.06 8.29 4.89
C THR A 28 -4.37 7.83 4.25
N MET A 29 -4.30 7.22 3.06
CA MET A 29 -5.49 6.71 2.37
C MET A 29 -6.11 5.52 3.12
N ILE A 30 -5.29 4.60 3.63
CA ILE A 30 -5.75 3.48 4.47
C ILE A 30 -6.39 3.99 5.77
N ASN A 31 -5.73 4.94 6.44
CA ASN A 31 -6.24 5.50 7.69
C ASN A 31 -7.60 6.17 7.50
N ARG A 32 -7.83 6.85 6.37
CA ARG A 32 -9.15 7.41 6.05
C ARG A 32 -10.23 6.32 5.99
N LEU A 33 -9.94 5.18 5.35
CA LEU A 33 -10.88 4.05 5.31
C LEU A 33 -11.15 3.48 6.71
N ILE A 34 -10.14 3.44 7.59
CA ILE A 34 -10.28 2.99 8.98
C ILE A 34 -11.12 3.97 9.81
N GLU A 35 -10.87 5.26 9.69
CA GLU A 35 -11.59 6.32 10.43
C GLU A 35 -13.06 6.37 10.01
N GLU A 36 -13.33 6.22 8.71
CA GLU A 36 -14.67 6.30 8.16
C GLU A 36 -15.38 4.93 8.09
N GLN A 37 -14.80 3.86 8.67
CA GLN A 37 -15.28 2.47 8.53
C GLN A 37 -16.73 2.23 8.98
N HIS A 38 -17.25 3.09 9.87
CA HIS A 38 -18.63 3.00 10.39
C HIS A 38 -19.58 4.04 9.77
N THR A 39 -19.06 5.00 9.02
CA THR A 39 -19.81 6.09 8.40
C THR A 39 -19.92 5.95 6.89
N LEU A 40 -18.96 5.27 6.25
CA LEU A 40 -19.01 4.93 4.83
C LEU A 40 -19.98 3.77 4.61
N THR A 41 -21.19 4.11 4.20
CA THR A 41 -22.25 3.16 3.86
C THR A 41 -22.66 3.24 2.39
N ASP A 42 -21.94 3.98 1.56
CA ASP A 42 -22.20 4.06 0.13
C ASP A 42 -21.15 3.24 -0.64
N GLN A 43 -21.63 2.20 -1.33
CA GLN A 43 -20.79 1.30 -2.11
C GLN A 43 -19.99 2.04 -3.19
N LYS A 44 -20.62 3.02 -3.85
CA LYS A 44 -19.97 3.78 -4.93
C LYS A 44 -18.80 4.60 -4.38
N THR A 45 -19.01 5.31 -3.28
CA THR A 45 -17.97 6.08 -2.60
C THR A 45 -16.81 5.19 -2.17
N ILE A 46 -17.09 4.01 -1.60
CA ILE A 46 -16.02 3.07 -1.19
C ILE A 46 -15.26 2.56 -2.41
N ALA A 47 -15.95 2.22 -3.50
CA ALA A 47 -15.30 1.80 -4.74
C ALA A 47 -14.39 2.91 -5.30
N GLU A 48 -14.84 4.17 -5.31
CA GLU A 48 -14.03 5.33 -5.75
C GLU A 48 -12.79 5.54 -4.87
N LEU A 49 -12.91 5.35 -3.55
CA LEU A 49 -11.76 5.45 -2.64
C LEU A 49 -10.74 4.33 -2.86
N LEU A 50 -11.21 3.10 -3.08
CA LEU A 50 -10.34 1.96 -3.39
C LEU A 50 -9.68 2.09 -4.75
N ASP A 51 -10.41 2.55 -5.77
CA ASP A 51 -9.87 2.82 -7.11
C ASP A 51 -8.75 3.85 -7.05
N GLY A 52 -8.98 4.98 -6.36
CA GLY A 52 -7.95 6.00 -6.14
C GLY A 52 -6.74 5.47 -5.35
N MET A 53 -6.95 4.53 -4.41
CA MET A 53 -5.85 3.88 -3.70
C MET A 53 -5.04 2.94 -4.61
N ILE A 54 -5.72 2.18 -5.47
CA ILE A 54 -5.09 1.30 -6.46
C ILE A 54 -4.25 2.13 -7.43
N ASP A 55 -4.80 3.22 -7.97
CA ASP A 55 -4.08 4.13 -8.87
C ASP A 55 -2.80 4.67 -8.22
N TYR A 56 -2.90 5.14 -6.98
CA TYR A 56 -1.75 5.67 -6.25
C TYR A 56 -0.72 4.60 -5.90
N ALA A 57 -1.16 3.38 -5.54
CA ALA A 57 -0.28 2.25 -5.32
C ALA A 57 0.47 1.85 -6.59
N GLN A 58 -0.20 1.85 -7.75
CA GLN A 58 0.45 1.59 -9.04
C GLN A 58 1.48 2.66 -9.40
N GLU A 59 1.19 3.94 -9.15
CA GLU A 59 2.18 5.01 -9.35
C GLU A 59 3.42 4.78 -8.48
N HIS A 60 3.21 4.47 -7.20
CA HIS A 60 4.27 4.16 -6.25
C HIS A 60 5.11 2.95 -6.70
N PHE A 61 4.46 1.83 -7.02
CA PHE A 61 5.16 0.62 -7.47
C PHE A 61 5.95 0.84 -8.75
N ARG A 62 5.41 1.61 -9.72
CA ARG A 62 6.16 1.98 -10.93
C ARG A 62 7.40 2.79 -10.61
N ALA A 63 7.34 3.69 -9.63
CA ALA A 63 8.48 4.50 -9.22
C ALA A 63 9.58 3.62 -8.59
N GLU A 64 9.19 2.69 -7.70
CA GLU A 64 10.13 1.72 -7.13
C GLU A 64 10.74 0.82 -8.21
N GLU A 65 9.90 0.23 -9.07
CA GLU A 65 10.31 -0.69 -10.14
C GLU A 65 11.23 -0.02 -11.15
N PHE A 66 11.00 1.26 -11.44
CA PHE A 66 11.89 2.08 -12.25
C PHE A 66 13.27 2.21 -11.60
N LEU A 67 13.35 2.55 -10.30
CA LEU A 67 14.63 2.64 -9.58
C LEU A 67 15.32 1.28 -9.50
N MET A 68 14.57 0.22 -9.22
CA MET A 68 15.09 -1.15 -9.20
C MET A 68 15.67 -1.54 -10.57
N ALA A 69 15.02 -1.15 -11.67
CA ALA A 69 15.51 -1.40 -13.03
C ALA A 69 16.77 -0.58 -13.34
N GLU A 70 16.75 0.72 -13.04
CA GLU A 70 17.85 1.65 -13.32
C GLU A 70 19.16 1.24 -12.64
N TYR A 71 19.08 0.69 -11.42
CA TYR A 71 20.25 0.32 -10.64
C TYR A 71 20.60 -1.18 -10.66
N ASP A 72 19.89 -1.98 -11.45
CA ASP A 72 20.03 -3.45 -11.53
C ASP A 72 19.82 -4.16 -10.18
N TYR A 73 18.72 -3.85 -9.48
CA TYR A 73 18.37 -4.54 -8.23
C TYR A 73 17.94 -5.99 -8.50
N ASP A 74 18.61 -6.94 -7.85
CA ASP A 74 18.50 -8.38 -8.11
C ASP A 74 17.14 -8.98 -7.75
N ARG A 75 16.43 -8.39 -6.77
CA ARG A 75 15.10 -8.84 -6.33
C ARG A 75 13.93 -8.14 -7.03
N LYS A 76 14.17 -7.34 -8.08
CA LYS A 76 13.12 -6.61 -8.84
C LYS A 76 11.93 -7.49 -9.21
N THR A 77 12.17 -8.64 -9.84
CA THR A 77 11.10 -9.56 -10.29
C THR A 77 10.25 -10.08 -9.12
N TRP A 78 10.86 -10.30 -7.95
CA TRP A 78 10.13 -10.68 -6.75
C TRP A 78 9.22 -9.53 -6.29
N GLN A 79 9.75 -8.31 -6.25
CA GLN A 79 9.01 -7.13 -5.84
C GLN A 79 7.78 -6.89 -6.76
N GLU A 80 7.97 -6.94 -8.08
CA GLU A 80 6.90 -6.80 -9.08
C GLU A 80 5.76 -7.82 -8.87
N MET A 81 6.11 -9.05 -8.50
CA MET A 81 5.12 -10.08 -8.18
C MET A 81 4.32 -9.72 -6.92
N ARG A 82 4.98 -9.24 -5.87
CA ARG A 82 4.31 -8.79 -4.63
C ARG A 82 3.38 -7.61 -4.89
N HIS A 83 3.83 -6.65 -5.70
CA HIS A 83 3.02 -5.52 -6.14
C HIS A 83 1.78 -5.97 -6.91
N LYS A 84 1.95 -6.88 -7.87
CA LYS A 84 0.83 -7.45 -8.62
C LYS A 84 -0.17 -8.17 -7.72
N GLU A 85 0.30 -8.97 -6.76
CA GLU A 85 -0.55 -9.66 -5.80
C GLU A 85 -1.39 -8.67 -4.96
N PHE A 86 -0.81 -7.54 -4.56
CA PHE A 86 -1.54 -6.50 -3.84
C PHE A 86 -2.68 -5.90 -4.67
N ILE A 87 -2.38 -5.52 -5.92
CA ILE A 87 -3.37 -4.93 -6.82
C ILE A 87 -4.50 -5.94 -7.10
N ASP A 88 -4.16 -7.17 -7.48
CA ASP A 88 -5.14 -8.21 -7.78
C ASP A 88 -6.01 -8.53 -6.56
N LYS A 89 -5.40 -8.60 -5.36
CA LYS A 89 -6.14 -8.84 -4.12
C LYS A 89 -7.04 -7.67 -3.75
N THR A 90 -6.59 -6.44 -3.92
CA THR A 90 -7.39 -5.23 -3.67
C THR A 90 -8.59 -5.16 -4.62
N LEU A 91 -8.38 -5.42 -5.92
CA LEU A 91 -9.45 -5.53 -6.91
C LEU A 91 -10.45 -6.64 -6.59
N SER A 92 -10.01 -7.76 -6.00
CA SER A 92 -10.92 -8.85 -5.59
C SER A 92 -11.92 -8.42 -4.52
N PHE A 93 -11.58 -7.44 -3.68
CA PHE A 93 -12.53 -6.87 -2.72
C PHE A 93 -13.57 -5.98 -3.39
N MET A 94 -13.29 -5.46 -4.58
CA MET A 94 -14.25 -4.69 -5.38
C MET A 94 -15.22 -5.59 -6.15
N THR A 95 -14.81 -6.82 -6.49
CA THR A 95 -15.61 -7.78 -7.28
C THR A 95 -16.35 -8.82 -6.44
N ALA A 96 -16.05 -8.97 -5.15
CA ALA A 96 -16.70 -9.91 -4.24
C ALA A 96 -18.16 -9.52 -3.88
N ALA A 97 -19.02 -9.61 -4.89
CA ALA A 97 -20.45 -9.88 -5.01
C ALA A 97 -21.49 -9.75 -3.86
N ASP A 98 -21.19 -9.42 -2.60
CA ASP A 98 -22.24 -9.22 -1.58
C ASP A 98 -21.76 -8.24 -0.51
N ILE A 99 -21.92 -6.95 -0.80
CA ILE A 99 -21.84 -5.90 0.21
C ILE A 99 -23.00 -6.11 1.17
N GLY A 100 -22.74 -6.84 2.25
CA GLY A 100 -23.60 -6.90 3.43
C GLY A 100 -23.65 -5.55 4.16
N PRO A 101 -24.37 -5.44 5.29
CA PRO A 101 -24.56 -4.17 6.02
C PRO A 101 -23.26 -3.50 6.51
N ASN A 102 -22.11 -4.18 6.43
CA ASN A 102 -20.77 -3.65 6.74
C ASN A 102 -19.98 -3.50 5.43
N ILE A 103 -20.11 -2.33 4.81
CA ILE A 103 -19.68 -2.08 3.42
C ILE A 103 -18.15 -2.02 3.31
N LEU A 104 -17.46 -1.56 4.36
CA LEU A 104 -16.04 -1.83 4.58
C LEU A 104 -15.90 -3.07 5.47
N SER A 105 -15.49 -4.21 4.89
CA SER A 105 -15.23 -5.40 5.68
C SER A 105 -13.95 -5.22 6.51
N VAL A 106 -13.97 -5.74 7.75
CA VAL A 106 -12.76 -5.80 8.60
C VAL A 106 -11.63 -6.54 7.86
N ALA A 107 -11.95 -7.56 7.06
CA ALA A 107 -10.98 -8.30 6.27
C ALA A 107 -10.26 -7.45 5.20
N LEU A 108 -10.96 -6.51 4.55
CA LEU A 108 -10.36 -5.57 3.61
C LEU A 108 -9.41 -4.62 4.32
N LEU A 109 -9.88 -3.98 5.39
CA LEU A 109 -9.07 -3.03 6.15
C LEU A 109 -7.83 -3.72 6.74
N ASP A 110 -7.99 -4.89 7.35
CA ASP A 110 -6.89 -5.71 7.90
C ASP A 110 -5.90 -6.10 6.79
N PHE A 111 -6.39 -6.47 5.61
CA PHE A 111 -5.53 -6.79 4.47
C PHE A 111 -4.70 -5.58 4.04
N LEU A 112 -5.32 -4.44 3.76
CA LEU A 112 -4.62 -3.25 3.26
C LEU A 112 -3.56 -2.78 4.26
N SER A 113 -3.94 -2.69 5.53
CA SER A 113 -3.07 -2.20 6.60
C SER A 113 -1.93 -3.17 6.90
N SER A 114 -2.21 -4.47 7.01
CA SER A 114 -1.18 -5.48 7.28
C SER A 114 -0.25 -5.67 6.10
N TRP A 115 -0.79 -5.67 4.87
CA TRP A 115 0.03 -5.84 3.67
C TRP A 115 1.00 -4.67 3.52
N LEU A 116 0.54 -3.42 3.60
CA LEU A 116 1.43 -2.26 3.40
C LEU A 116 2.53 -2.21 4.46
N VAL A 117 2.18 -2.37 5.74
CA VAL A 117 3.18 -2.34 6.83
C VAL A 117 4.17 -3.48 6.70
N ASN A 118 3.71 -4.70 6.41
CA ASN A 118 4.61 -5.83 6.23
C ASN A 118 5.49 -5.65 5.00
N HIS A 119 4.92 -5.25 3.86
CA HIS A 119 5.66 -5.04 2.61
C HIS A 119 6.77 -4.00 2.79
N ILE A 120 6.48 -2.86 3.42
CA ILE A 120 7.50 -1.85 3.74
C ILE A 120 8.62 -2.44 4.60
N LEU A 121 8.25 -3.11 5.70
CA LEU A 121 9.23 -3.59 6.69
C LEU A 121 10.03 -4.81 6.22
N THR A 122 9.48 -5.64 5.33
CA THR A 122 10.11 -6.91 4.96
C THR A 122 10.58 -6.98 3.52
N GLU A 123 9.98 -6.23 2.60
CA GLU A 123 10.34 -6.25 1.17
C GLU A 123 11.07 -4.97 0.79
N ASP A 124 10.44 -3.80 0.97
CA ASP A 124 11.02 -2.51 0.60
C ASP A 124 12.30 -2.20 1.40
N MET A 125 12.31 -2.53 2.69
CA MET A 125 13.49 -2.35 3.53
C MET A 125 14.73 -3.09 3.00
N GLN A 126 14.56 -4.13 2.17
CA GLN A 126 15.69 -4.86 1.58
C GLN A 126 16.44 -4.07 0.50
N TYR A 127 15.81 -3.08 -0.14
CA TYR A 127 16.50 -2.21 -1.09
C TYR A 127 17.14 -0.98 -0.43
N LYS A 128 16.87 -0.69 0.85
CA LYS A 128 17.33 0.53 1.55
C LYS A 128 18.84 0.73 1.46
N GLU A 129 19.61 -0.25 1.92
CA GLU A 129 21.07 -0.18 1.91
C GLU A 129 21.64 -0.18 0.49
N PHE A 130 20.96 -0.89 -0.42
CA PHE A 130 21.31 -0.93 -1.84
C PHE A 130 21.17 0.46 -2.47
N PHE A 131 20.01 1.10 -2.39
CA PHE A 131 19.80 2.44 -2.95
C PHE A 131 20.66 3.50 -2.27
N ARG A 132 20.89 3.40 -0.95
CA ARG A 132 21.85 4.27 -0.27
C ARG A 132 23.26 4.14 -0.85
N SER A 133 23.71 2.92 -1.19
CA SER A 133 25.01 2.69 -1.82
C SER A 133 25.13 3.28 -3.24
N LYS A 134 23.99 3.55 -3.89
CA LYS A 134 23.90 4.22 -5.20
C LYS A 134 23.75 5.74 -5.09
N GLY A 135 23.71 6.28 -3.86
CA GLY A 135 23.62 7.71 -3.60
C GLY A 135 22.21 8.28 -3.63
N LEU A 136 21.17 7.44 -3.57
CA LEU A 136 19.80 7.90 -3.39
C LEU A 136 19.56 8.29 -1.93
N SER A 137 18.70 9.28 -1.75
CA SER A 137 18.24 9.80 -0.47
C SER A 137 16.77 10.19 -0.54
#